data_AF-A0A7S2WYW2-F1
#
_entry.id   AF-A0A7S2WYW2-F1
#
_cell.length_a   1.000
_cell.length_b   1.000
_cell.length_c   1.000
_cell.angle_alpha   90.00
_cell.angle_beta   90.00
_cell.angle_gamma   90.00
#
_symmetry.space_group_name_H-M   'P 1'
#
loop_
_entity.id
_entity.type
_entity.pdbx_description
1 polymer ?
#
loop_
_entity_poly.entity_id
_entity_poly.type
_entity_poly.pdbx_seq_one_letter_code
_entity_poly.pdbx_strand_id
1 'polypeptide(L)'
;GTRSYVMQPYVNGIEFTLNVVETSKGPIALMPTEIEIVPKEGSLKLFDFRSKYLPSLDVQMHTPPVSFSESIVGLIMRQAEDLFEKLELRDFARFDGWFMSEAEA
;
A
#
# COMPACT_ATOMS: atom_id res chain seq x y z
N GLY A 1 -3.30 -10.39 31.17
CA GLY A 1 -2.64 -10.10 29.88
C GLY A 1 -2.94 -8.67 29.51
N THR A 2 -1.92 -7.84 29.37
CA THR A 2 -2.09 -6.42 29.03
C THR A 2 -2.53 -6.30 27.58
N ARG A 3 -3.59 -5.53 27.32
CA ARG A 3 -4.02 -5.20 25.96
C ARG A 3 -3.34 -3.91 25.54
N SER A 4 -2.81 -3.89 24.33
CA SER A 4 -2.20 -2.71 23.71
C SER A 4 -3.06 -2.26 22.54
N TYR A 5 -3.19 -0.94 22.38
CA TYR A 5 -3.97 -0.30 21.32
C TYR A 5 -3.12 0.77 20.65
N VAL A 6 -3.29 0.94 19.34
CA VAL A 6 -2.65 2.01 18.55
C VAL A 6 -3.77 2.87 17.98
N MET A 7 -3.69 4.18 18.18
CA MET A 7 -4.56 5.18 17.56
C MET A 7 -3.74 5.97 16.55
N GLN A 8 -4.26 6.10 15.33
CA GLN A 8 -3.62 6.87 14.26
C GLN A 8 -4.65 7.81 13.61
N PRO A 9 -4.20 8.94 13.01
CA PRO A 9 -5.06 9.79 12.21
C PRO A 9 -5.66 9.04 11.01
N TYR A 10 -6.79 9.53 10.51
CA TYR A 10 -7.30 9.09 9.23
C TYR A 10 -6.40 9.63 8.12
N VAL A 11 -5.95 8.75 7.23
CA VAL A 11 -5.10 9.12 6.10
C VAL A 11 -5.98 9.37 4.89
N ASN A 12 -5.93 10.60 4.36
CA ASN A 12 -6.62 10.99 3.14
C ASN A 12 -5.64 10.92 1.96
N GLY A 13 -5.46 9.73 1.41
CA GLY A 13 -4.49 9.50 0.34
C GLY A 13 -4.92 8.38 -0.60
N ILE A 14 -4.08 8.11 -1.60
CA ILE A 14 -4.27 7.02 -2.54
C ILE A 14 -3.60 5.78 -1.94
N GLU A 15 -4.41 4.77 -1.62
CA GLU A 15 -3.91 3.51 -1.08
C GLU A 15 -3.26 2.67 -2.18
N PHE A 16 -2.14 2.02 -1.86
CA PHE A 16 -1.45 1.12 -2.76
C PHE A 16 -0.87 -0.08 -1.99
N THR A 17 -0.57 -1.12 -2.74
CA THR A 17 0.19 -2.27 -2.26
C THR A 17 1.34 -2.57 -3.19
N LEU A 18 2.45 -3.07 -2.67
CA LEU A 18 3.52 -3.63 -3.49
C LEU A 18 4.22 -4.78 -2.77
N ASN A 19 4.86 -5.62 -3.56
CA ASN A 19 5.64 -6.73 -3.06
C ASN A 19 7.12 -6.47 -3.29
N VAL A 20 7.94 -6.81 -2.30
CA VAL A 20 9.38 -6.79 -2.38
C VAL A 20 9.87 -8.23 -2.27
N VAL A 21 10.74 -8.63 -3.18
CA VAL A 21 11.33 -9.97 -3.22
C VAL A 21 12.83 -9.86 -2.98
N GLU A 22 13.37 -10.63 -2.04
CA GLU A 22 14.80 -10.72 -1.82
C GLU A 22 15.45 -11.48 -3.00
N THR A 23 16.52 -10.92 -3.56
CA THR A 23 17.32 -11.59 -4.59
C THR A 23 18.78 -11.68 -4.16
N SER A 24 19.59 -12.41 -4.92
CA SER A 24 21.04 -12.47 -4.69
C SER A 24 21.76 -11.13 -4.81
N LYS A 25 21.10 -10.09 -5.33
CA LYS A 25 21.65 -8.73 -5.48
C LYS A 25 21.04 -7.71 -4.52
N GLY A 26 20.15 -8.14 -3.62
CA GLY A 26 19.37 -7.26 -2.75
C GLY A 26 17.86 -7.34 -3.04
N PRO A 27 17.04 -6.61 -2.26
CA PRO A 27 15.59 -6.56 -2.47
C PRO A 27 15.23 -5.89 -3.79
N ILE A 28 14.21 -6.41 -4.46
CA ILE A 28 13.61 -5.80 -5.65
C ILE A 28 12.13 -5.57 -5.37
N ALA A 29 11.70 -4.32 -5.39
CA ALA A 29 10.30 -3.95 -5.36
C ALA A 29 9.66 -4.22 -6.73
N LEU A 30 8.47 -4.81 -6.71
CA LEU A 30 7.63 -4.97 -7.89
C LEU A 30 6.74 -3.73 -8.09
N MET A 31 6.16 -3.63 -9.28
CA MET A 31 5.23 -2.56 -9.61
C MET A 31 4.09 -2.49 -8.58
N PRO A 32 3.82 -1.30 -8.00
CA PRO A 32 2.72 -1.15 -7.06
C PRO A 32 1.37 -1.34 -7.75
N THR A 33 0.40 -1.80 -6.98
CA THR A 33 -1.00 -1.87 -7.34
C THR A 33 -1.75 -0.80 -6.56
N GLU A 34 -2.38 0.12 -7.26
CA GLU A 34 -3.28 1.10 -6.64
C GLU A 34 -4.58 0.42 -6.23
N ILE A 35 -5.07 0.76 -5.04
CA ILE A 35 -6.30 0.24 -4.45
C ILE A 35 -7.32 1.38 -4.44
N GLU A 36 -8.29 1.30 -5.33
CA GLU A 36 -9.40 2.23 -5.39
C GLU A 36 -10.63 1.59 -4.72
N ILE A 37 -11.03 2.15 -3.58
CA ILE A 37 -12.27 1.74 -2.91
C ILE A 37 -13.42 2.54 -3.52
N VAL A 38 -14.38 1.85 -4.09
CA VAL A 38 -15.65 2.40 -4.58
C VAL A 38 -16.67 2.26 -3.45
N PRO A 39 -16.88 3.30 -2.62
CA PRO A 39 -17.79 3.18 -1.49
C PRO A 39 -19.23 2.99 -1.97
N LYS A 40 -19.97 2.16 -1.24
CA LYS A 40 -21.43 2.21 -1.28
C LYS A 40 -21.89 3.51 -0.63
N GLU A 41 -22.99 4.07 -1.12
CA GLU A 41 -23.54 5.34 -0.62
C GLU A 41 -23.70 5.30 0.92
N GLY A 42 -23.07 6.26 1.62
CA GLY A 42 -23.08 6.35 3.09
C GLY A 42 -21.98 5.57 3.84
N SER A 43 -21.04 4.92 3.14
CA SER A 43 -19.92 4.18 3.77
C SER A 43 -18.59 4.97 3.76
N LEU A 44 -17.74 4.74 4.77
CA LEU A 44 -16.36 5.24 4.80
C LEU A 44 -15.52 4.55 3.72
N LYS A 45 -14.61 5.28 3.07
CA LYS A 45 -13.56 4.70 2.22
C LYS A 45 -12.49 4.07 3.12
N LEU A 46 -12.71 2.81 3.51
CA LEU A 46 -11.74 2.02 4.26
C LEU A 46 -11.66 0.61 3.67
N PHE A 47 -10.45 0.15 3.37
CA PHE A 47 -10.24 -1.19 2.84
C PHE A 47 -10.33 -2.19 3.99
N ASP A 48 -11.54 -2.63 4.29
CA ASP A 48 -11.80 -3.53 5.41
C ASP A 48 -11.56 -5.00 5.05
N PHE A 49 -11.61 -5.89 6.06
CA PHE A 49 -11.42 -7.32 5.88
C PHE A 49 -12.38 -7.92 4.83
N ARG A 50 -13.65 -7.48 4.79
CA ARG A 50 -14.60 -8.04 3.82
C ARG A 50 -14.20 -7.63 2.41
N SER A 51 -13.85 -6.37 2.20
CA SER A 51 -13.36 -5.87 0.92
C SER A 51 -12.06 -6.55 0.49
N LYS A 52 -11.21 -6.98 1.44
CA LYS A 52 -9.93 -7.65 1.16
C LYS A 52 -10.05 -9.15 0.81
N TYR A 53 -11.08 -9.84 1.30
CA TYR A 53 -11.17 -11.31 1.19
C TYR A 53 -12.45 -11.85 0.56
N LEU A 54 -13.49 -11.02 0.41
CA LEU A 54 -14.73 -11.41 -0.26
C LEU A 54 -14.81 -10.75 -1.64
N PRO A 55 -15.25 -11.48 -2.68
CA PRO A 55 -15.56 -10.87 -3.96
C PRO A 55 -16.56 -9.73 -3.76
N SER A 56 -16.12 -8.51 -4.07
CA SER A 56 -16.97 -7.33 -4.04
C SER A 56 -16.61 -6.45 -5.24
N LEU A 57 -17.59 -5.67 -5.73
CA LEU A 57 -17.35 -4.61 -6.70
C LEU A 57 -16.90 -3.31 -6.01
N ASP A 58 -16.73 -3.36 -4.69
CA ASP A 58 -16.44 -2.21 -3.84
C ASP A 58 -14.95 -1.83 -3.90
N VAL A 59 -14.11 -2.62 -4.57
CA VAL A 59 -12.67 -2.39 -4.71
C VAL A 59 -12.19 -2.70 -6.12
N GLN A 60 -11.49 -1.74 -6.72
CA GLN A 60 -10.80 -1.87 -7.98
C GLN A 60 -9.29 -1.83 -7.73
N MET A 61 -8.56 -2.68 -8.44
CA MET A 61 -7.11 -2.79 -8.32
C MET A 61 -6.50 -2.46 -9.68
N HIS A 62 -5.64 -1.44 -9.71
CA HIS A 62 -5.01 -0.97 -10.94
C HIS A 62 -3.52 -1.29 -10.94
N THR A 63 -3.06 -2.06 -11.93
CA THR A 63 -1.63 -2.37 -12.13
C THR A 63 -1.33 -2.31 -13.64
N PRO A 64 -0.61 -1.28 -14.13
CA PRO A 64 0.03 -0.20 -13.38
C PRO A 64 -0.96 0.73 -12.64
N PRO A 65 -0.51 1.48 -11.62
CA PRO A 65 -1.30 2.52 -10.98
C PRO A 65 -1.72 3.58 -12.00
N VAL A 66 -2.95 4.07 -11.90
CA VAL A 66 -3.50 5.09 -12.81
C VAL A 66 -3.26 6.50 -12.29
N SER A 67 -3.13 6.65 -10.98
CA SER A 67 -3.01 7.95 -10.32
C SER A 67 -1.56 8.37 -10.04
N PHE A 68 -0.57 7.54 -10.38
CA PHE A 68 0.85 7.83 -10.11
C PHE A 68 1.63 8.14 -11.39
N SER A 69 2.48 9.17 -11.33
CA SER A 69 3.51 9.38 -12.34
C SER A 69 4.61 8.31 -12.22
N GLU A 70 5.38 8.11 -13.27
CA GLU A 70 6.56 7.21 -13.25
C GLU A 70 7.54 7.57 -12.13
N SER A 71 7.72 8.87 -11.85
CA SER A 71 8.57 9.34 -10.76
C SER A 71 8.04 8.95 -9.38
N ILE A 72 6.73 9.00 -9.17
CA ILE A 72 6.09 8.57 -7.91
C ILE A 72 6.22 7.05 -7.76
N VAL A 73 5.98 6.29 -8.84
CA VAL A 73 6.14 4.82 -8.83
C VAL A 73 7.58 4.44 -8.45
N GLY A 74 8.58 5.05 -9.09
CA GLY A 74 9.98 4.80 -8.77
C GLY A 74 10.35 5.18 -7.33
N LEU A 75 9.79 6.28 -6.81
CA LEU A 75 9.98 6.69 -5.42
C LEU A 75 9.39 5.66 -4.43
N ILE A 76 8.17 5.17 -4.70
CA ILE A 76 7.51 4.15 -3.86
C ILE A 76 8.34 2.86 -3.84
N MET A 77 8.76 2.38 -5.02
CA MET A 77 9.55 1.15 -5.15
C MET A 77 10.87 1.24 -4.39
N ARG A 78 11.61 2.34 -4.56
CA ARG A 78 12.87 2.56 -3.84
C ARG A 78 12.69 2.64 -2.32
N GLN A 79 11.66 3.34 -1.84
CA GLN A 79 11.39 3.41 -0.41
C GLN A 79 11.01 2.05 0.18
N ALA A 80 10.32 1.21 -0.58
CA ALA A 80 9.98 -0.14 -0.16
C ALA A 80 11.22 -1.05 -0.07
N GLU A 81 12.14 -0.97 -1.03
CA GLU A 81 13.43 -1.67 -0.97
C GLU A 81 14.24 -1.22 0.26
N ASP A 82 14.38 0.09 0.46
CA ASP A 82 15.07 0.66 1.63
C ASP A 82 14.42 0.21 2.96
N LEU A 83 13.09 0.14 3.02
CA LEU A 83 12.36 -0.28 4.21
C LEU A 83 12.54 -1.77 4.48
N PHE A 84 12.55 -2.60 3.44
CA PHE A 84 12.79 -4.04 3.56
C PHE A 84 14.14 -4.33 4.22
N GLU A 85 15.20 -3.62 3.81
CA GLU A 85 16.53 -3.74 4.42
C GLU A 85 16.56 -3.22 5.86
N LYS A 86 15.98 -2.04 6.12
CA LYS A 86 15.97 -1.42 7.45
C LYS A 86 15.20 -2.24 8.50
N LEU A 87 14.18 -2.97 8.06
CA LEU A 87 13.41 -3.88 8.91
C LEU A 87 14.02 -5.29 8.97
N GLU A 88 15.16 -5.52 8.32
CA GLU A 88 15.86 -6.81 8.26
C GLU A 88 14.95 -7.97 7.80
N LEU A 89 14.01 -7.68 6.89
CA LEU A 89 13.12 -8.68 6.32
C LEU A 89 13.87 -9.60 5.37
N ARG A 90 13.32 -10.79 5.10
CA ARG A 90 13.93 -11.84 4.27
C ARG A 90 12.91 -12.47 3.35
N ASP A 91 13.39 -13.03 2.24
CA ASP A 91 12.65 -13.74 1.19
C ASP A 91 11.61 -12.89 0.43
N PHE A 92 10.59 -12.41 1.14
CA PHE A 92 9.43 -11.74 0.55
C PHE A 92 8.70 -10.89 1.59
N ALA A 93 8.25 -9.71 1.19
CA ALA A 93 7.32 -8.90 1.97
C ALA A 93 6.29 -8.23 1.07
N ARG A 94 5.07 -8.08 1.59
CA ARG A 94 4.05 -7.20 1.03
C ARG A 94 3.94 -5.97 1.91
N PHE A 95 4.09 -4.80 1.31
CA PHE A 95 3.81 -3.53 1.97
C PHE A 95 2.49 -2.97 1.44
N ASP A 96 1.66 -2.52 2.37
CA ASP A 96 0.47 -1.72 2.08
C ASP A 96 0.78 -0.29 2.58
N GLY A 97 0.45 0.73 1.77
CA GLY A 97 0.82 2.11 2.05
C GLY A 97 -0.15 3.12 1.45
N TRP A 98 0.03 4.39 1.81
CA TRP A 98 -0.77 5.49 1.28
C TRP A 98 0.16 6.54 0.68
N PHE A 99 -0.20 7.01 -0.52
CA PHE A 99 0.42 8.19 -1.12
C PHE A 99 -0.42 9.41 -0.78
N MET A 100 0.17 10.33 -0.01
CA MET A 100 -0.43 11.62 0.34
C MET A 100 0.10 12.64 -0.67
N SER A 101 -0.79 13.44 -1.28
CA SER A 101 -0.35 14.53 -2.17
C SER A 101 0.51 15.53 -1.40
N GLU A 102 1.41 16.25 -2.08
CA GLU A 102 2.34 17.24 -1.48
C GLU A 102 1.69 18.33 -0.61
N ALA A 103 0.36 18.46 -0.60
CA ALA A 103 -0.35 19.38 0.28
C ALA A 103 -0.33 18.97 1.78
N GLU A 104 0.06 17.73 2.12
CA GLU A 104 -0.04 17.21 3.50
C GLU A 104 1.21 16.45 4.02
N ALA A 105 2.37 16.55 3.35
CA ALA A 105 3.66 16.01 3.85
C ALA A 105 4.54 17.10 4.48
#